data_AF-A0A0F6YMM9-F1
#
_entry.id   AF-A0A0F6YMM9-F1
#
_cell.length_a   1.000
_cell.length_b   1.000
_cell.length_c   1.000
_cell.angle_alpha   90.00
_cell.angle_beta   90.00
_cell.angle_gamma   90.00
#
_symmetry.space_group_name_H-M   'P 1'
#
loop_
_entity.id
_entity.type
_entity.pdbx_description
1 polymer ?
#
loop_
_entity_poly.entity_id
_entity_poly.type
_entity_poly.pdbx_seq_one_letter_code
_entity_poly.pdbx_strand_id
1 'polypeptide(L)' 'MIHEVGLFQGRLGFERAIVLLEEGCEEFSNISGITQIRFPQGNVKAQFEEVRRVLERENILRT' A
#
# COMPACT_ATOMS: atom_id res chain seq x y z
N MET A 1 -6.23 -14.12 8.61
CA MET A 1 -6.94 -12.82 8.64
C MET A 1 -6.65 -12.12 7.30
N ILE A 2 -7.39 -12.46 6.25
CA ILE A 2 -7.09 -12.07 4.85
C ILE A 2 -8.30 -11.38 4.18
N HIS A 3 -9.49 -11.56 4.76
CA HIS A 3 -10.75 -11.13 4.17
C HIS A 3 -10.87 -9.60 4.01
N GLU A 4 -10.32 -8.82 4.92
CA GLU A 4 -10.50 -7.36 4.93
C GLU A 4 -9.67 -6.65 3.85
N VAL A 5 -8.44 -7.11 3.63
CA VAL A 5 -7.54 -6.53 2.63
C VAL A 5 -8.04 -6.81 1.20
N GLY A 6 -8.52 -8.03 0.94
CA GLY A 6 -9.13 -8.39 -0.35
C GLY A 6 -10.46 -7.67 -0.60
N LEU A 7 -11.29 -7.48 0.44
CA LEU A 7 -12.53 -6.71 0.34
C LEU A 7 -12.26 -5.22 0.07
N PHE A 8 -11.24 -4.65 0.72
CA PHE A 8 -10.82 -3.26 0.52
C PHE A 8 -10.35 -3.01 -0.92
N GLN A 9 -9.53 -3.92 -1.46
CA GLN A 9 -9.13 -3.90 -2.87
C GLN A 9 -10.31 -4.06 -3.83
N GLY A 10 -11.20 -5.05 -3.60
CA GLY A 10 -12.35 -5.29 -4.46
C GLY A 10 -13.32 -4.10 -4.51
N ARG A 11 -13.40 -3.31 -3.42
CA ARG A 11 -14.25 -2.13 -3.33
C ARG A 11 -13.62 -0.86 -3.91
N LEU A 12 -12.30 -0.68 -3.74
CA LEU A 12 -11.62 0.55 -4.15
C LEU A 12 -10.93 0.45 -5.52
N GLY A 13 -10.64 -0.75 -6.00
CA GLY A 13 -9.88 -0.99 -7.23
C GLY A 13 -8.38 -1.15 -6.98
N PHE A 14 -7.72 -1.85 -7.90
CA PHE A 14 -6.31 -2.28 -7.78
C PHE A 14 -5.34 -1.13 -7.53
N GLU A 15 -5.59 0.02 -8.16
CA GLU A 15 -4.69 1.17 -8.07
C GLU A 15 -4.87 1.94 -6.75
N ARG A 16 -6.06 1.91 -6.14
CA ARG A 16 -6.44 2.78 -5.01
C ARG A 16 -6.05 2.23 -3.64
N ALA A 17 -5.52 1.02 -3.58
CA ALA A 17 -5.17 0.35 -2.36
C ALA A 17 -3.68 -0.02 -2.39
N ILE A 18 -2.92 0.64 -1.52
CA ILE A 18 -1.49 0.39 -1.34
C ILE A 18 -1.22 -0.25 0.02
N VAL A 19 -0.23 -1.14 0.07
CA VAL A 19 0.27 -1.76 1.30
C VAL A 19 1.71 -1.35 1.52
N LEU A 20 1.98 -0.72 2.67
CA LEU A 20 3.35 -0.46 3.13
C LEU A 20 3.90 -1.72 3.78
N LEU A 21 5.02 -2.24 3.29
CA LEU A 21 5.63 -3.45 3.82
C LEU A 21 7.11 -3.22 4.13
N GLU A 22 7.51 -3.53 5.36
CA GLU A 22 8.91 -3.43 5.76
C GLU A 22 9.74 -4.49 5.02
N GLU A 23 10.95 -4.12 4.61
CA GLU A 23 11.93 -5.06 4.08
C GLU A 23 12.27 -6.14 5.13
N GLY A 24 12.30 -7.41 4.70
CA GLY A 24 12.52 -8.54 5.59
C GLY A 24 11.25 -9.05 6.30
N CYS A 25 10.10 -8.39 6.13
CA CYS A 25 8.81 -8.92 6.57
C CYS A 25 8.29 -9.97 5.59
N GLU A 26 7.78 -11.10 6.11
CA GLU A 26 7.19 -12.16 5.29
C GLU A 26 5.98 -11.65 4.51
N GLU A 27 5.94 -11.99 3.22
CA GLU A 27 4.79 -11.68 2.38
C GLU A 27 3.60 -12.55 2.78
N PHE A 28 2.44 -11.92 2.96
CA PHE A 28 1.21 -12.68 3.11
C PHE A 28 0.86 -13.37 1.79
N SER A 29 0.48 -14.64 1.85
CA SER A 29 0.19 -15.48 0.68
C SER A 29 -0.95 -14.95 -0.22
N ASN A 30 -1.70 -13.95 0.24
CA ASN A 30 -2.85 -13.35 -0.45
C ASN A 30 -2.64 -11.89 -0.90
N ILE A 31 -1.39 -11.43 -0.97
CA ILE A 31 -1.07 -10.06 -1.41
C ILE A 31 -0.92 -9.94 -2.94
N SER A 32 -0.86 -11.06 -3.66
CA SER A 32 -0.73 -11.10 -5.12
C SER A 32 -1.87 -10.30 -5.78
N GLY A 33 -1.53 -9.11 -6.28
CA GLY A 33 -2.47 -8.17 -6.90
C GLY A 33 -2.53 -6.81 -6.20
N ILE A 34 -2.08 -6.68 -4.96
CA ILE A 34 -2.08 -5.40 -4.24
C ILE A 34 -0.79 -4.64 -4.52
N THR A 35 -0.90 -3.35 -4.86
CA THR A 35 0.28 -2.50 -4.99
C THR A 35 1.00 -2.41 -3.64
N GLN A 36 2.22 -2.93 -3.59
CA GLN A 36 3.07 -2.87 -2.42
C GLN A 36 4.10 -1.75 -2.56
N ILE A 37 4.34 -1.03 -1.47
CA ILE A 37 5.44 -0.09 -1.34
C ILE A 37 6.35 -0.61 -0.22
N ARG A 38 7.57 -1.02 -0.58
CA ARG A 38 8.56 -1.54 0.36
C ARG A 38 9.30 -0.38 1.03
N PHE A 39 9.50 -0.46 2.34
CA PHE A 39 10.31 0.51 3.07
C PHE A 39 11.44 -0.18 3.86
N PRO A 40 12.62 0.45 4.00
CA PRO A 40 13.73 -0.11 4.77
C PRO A 40 13.36 -0.31 6.23
N GLN A 41 13.97 -1.31 6.87
CA GLN A 41 13.71 -1.62 8.28
C GLN A 41 13.86 -0.39 9.19
N GLY A 42 12.82 -0.12 9.99
CA GLY A 42 12.77 1.04 10.90
C GLY A 42 12.67 2.40 10.22
N ASN A 43 12.49 2.46 8.88
CA ASN A 43 12.47 3.71 8.12
C ASN A 43 11.30 3.82 7.14
N VAL A 44 10.07 3.78 7.66
CA VAL A 44 8.84 4.02 6.88
C VAL A 44 8.83 5.39 6.18
N LYS A 45 9.52 6.38 6.74
CA LYS A 45 9.62 7.75 6.20
C LYS A 45 10.25 7.79 4.80
N ALA A 46 11.08 6.80 4.46
CA ALA A 46 11.69 6.66 3.15
C ALA A 46 10.65 6.64 2.01
N GLN A 47 9.42 6.22 2.30
CA GLN A 47 8.35 6.05 1.31
C GLN A 47 7.24 7.11 1.39
N PHE A 48 7.42 8.18 2.17
CA PHE A 48 6.39 9.22 2.31
C PHE A 48 6.08 9.95 1.00
N GLU A 49 7.08 10.16 0.15
CA GLU A 49 6.89 10.79 -1.16
C GLU A 49 6.04 9.91 -2.08
N GLU A 50 6.28 8.58 -2.09
CA GLU A 50 5.50 7.66 -2.89
C GLU A 50 4.05 7.56 -2.38
N VAL A 51 3.86 7.52 -1.06
CA VAL A 51 2.52 7.58 -0.45
C VAL A 51 1.80 8.88 -0.82
N ARG A 52 2.49 10.02 -0.76
CA ARG A 52 1.91 11.32 -1.17
C ARG A 52 1.41 11.27 -2.61
N ARG A 53 2.22 10.79 -3.55
CA ARG A 53 1.85 10.70 -4.96
C ARG A 53 0.61 9.84 -5.19
N VAL A 54 0.48 8.73 -4.47
CA VAL A 54 -0.73 7.89 -4.52
C VAL A 54 -1.94 8.67 -4.01
N LEU A 55 -1.82 9.37 -2.88
CA LEU A 55 -2.90 10.16 -2.30
C LEU A 55 -3.32 11.35 -3.18
N GLU A 56 -2.37 12.01 -3.85
CA GLU A 56 -2.63 13.09 -4.81
C GLU A 56 -3.32 12.54 -6.07
N ARG A 57 -2.83 11.43 -6.64
CA ARG A 57 -3.46 10.76 -7.79
C ARG A 57 -4.90 10.36 -7.51
N GLU A 58 -5.18 9.86 -6.30
CA GLU A 58 -6.53 9.51 -5.86
C GLU A 58 -7.37 10.69 -5.36
N ASN A 59 -6.87 11.94 -5.51
CA ASN A 59 -7.54 13.17 -5.10
C ASN A 59 -7.93 13.21 -3.60
N ILE A 60 -7.22 12.45 -2.76
CA ILE A 60 -7.38 12.45 -1.31
C ILE A 60 -6.65 13.64 -0.70
N LEU A 61 -5.45 13.92 -1.20
CA LEU A 61 -4.72 15.15 -0.92
C LEU A 61 -4.90 16.13 -2.09
N ARG A 62 -5.14 17.40 -1.76
CA ARG A 62 -5.12 18.50 -2.71
C ARG A 62 -3.89 19.35 -2.42
N THR A 63 -3.08 19.58 -3.44
CA THR A 63 -1.86 20.39 -3.40
C THR A 63 -2.12 21.75 -4.03
#